data_AF-A0A848TT52-F1
#
_entry.id   AF-A0A848TT52-F1
#
_cell.length_a   1.000
_cell.length_b   1.000
_cell.length_c   1.000
_cell.angle_alpha   90.00
_cell.angle_beta   90.00
_cell.angle_gamma   90.00
#
_symmetry.space_group_name_H-M   'P 1'
#
loop_
_entity.id
_entity.type
_entity.pdbx_description
1 polymer ?
#
loop_
_entity_poly.entity_id
_entity_poly.type
_entity_poly.pdbx_seq_one_letter_code
_entity_poly.pdbx_strand_id
1 'polypeptide(L)'
;RFLDAARETRHDLERLARHFGASLEQVCHRLSTLQRPGAKGVPFFFVRVDQAGTITKRHSATRLQFARYGGACPLWNVHRAFETPGQFLRQLAETPDGVRYLCLAREVASGGGSFRAPVRRFAIGLGCEISHASAVIYSDGLDLSDSAAFEPIGISCRICERRDCHQRSVPPLESQLSVDPDRRATLPYEVDG
;
A
#
# COMPACT_ATOMS: atom_id res chain seq x y z
N ARG A 1 1.36 -10.92 -24.56
CA ARG A 1 1.01 -9.50 -24.87
C ARG A 1 1.04 -8.59 -23.63
N PHE A 2 0.12 -8.69 -22.65
CA PHE A 2 0.14 -7.76 -21.49
C PHE A 2 1.38 -7.94 -20.60
N LEU A 3 1.76 -9.18 -20.29
CA LEU A 3 2.96 -9.47 -19.50
C LEU A 3 4.23 -8.93 -20.17
N ASP A 4 4.33 -9.10 -21.49
CA ASP A 4 5.50 -8.64 -22.26
C ASP A 4 5.59 -7.11 -22.25
N ALA A 5 4.47 -6.42 -22.52
CA ALA A 5 4.40 -4.96 -22.40
C ALA A 5 4.73 -4.47 -20.97
N ALA A 6 4.29 -5.19 -19.93
CA ALA A 6 4.64 -4.85 -18.54
C ALA A 6 6.14 -4.97 -18.28
N ARG A 7 6.81 -5.99 -18.84
CA ARG A 7 8.26 -6.15 -18.75
C ARG A 7 9.01 -5.07 -19.53
N GLU A 8 8.63 -4.83 -20.78
CA GLU A 8 9.24 -3.83 -21.67
C GLU A 8 9.15 -2.41 -21.11
N THR A 9 8.06 -2.08 -20.44
CA THR A 9 7.84 -0.76 -19.84
C THR A 9 8.32 -0.65 -18.40
N ARG A 10 8.94 -1.71 -17.85
CA ARG A 10 9.26 -1.82 -16.41
C ARG A 10 8.07 -1.44 -15.52
N HIS A 11 6.89 -1.97 -15.84
CA HIS A 11 5.66 -1.75 -15.08
C HIS A 11 5.24 -0.28 -14.93
N ASP A 12 5.60 0.58 -15.88
CA ASP A 12 5.06 1.94 -15.95
C ASP A 12 3.53 1.89 -16.14
N LEU A 13 2.80 2.27 -15.09
CA LEU A 13 1.35 2.10 -15.03
C LEU A 13 0.62 3.00 -16.04
N GLU A 14 1.17 4.18 -16.31
CA GLU A 14 0.56 5.12 -17.25
C GLU A 14 0.84 4.74 -18.70
N ARG A 15 2.03 4.23 -19.01
CA ARG A 15 2.32 3.66 -20.34
C ARG A 15 1.45 2.44 -20.61
N LEU A 16 1.28 1.56 -19.63
CA LEU A 16 0.39 0.40 -19.75
C LEU A 16 -1.07 0.83 -19.92
N ALA A 17 -1.55 1.77 -19.10
CA ALA A 17 -2.92 2.30 -19.21
C ALA A 17 -3.19 2.86 -20.62
N ARG A 18 -2.26 3.67 -21.13
CA ARG A 18 -2.35 4.25 -22.48
C ARG A 18 -2.31 3.19 -23.57
N HIS A 19 -1.38 2.25 -23.49
CA HIS A 19 -1.21 1.21 -24.52
C HIS A 19 -2.44 0.28 -24.63
N PHE A 20 -3.10 -0.01 -23.51
CA PHE A 20 -4.25 -0.91 -23.49
C PHE A 20 -5.61 -0.19 -23.45
N GLY A 21 -5.64 1.15 -23.47
CA GLY A 21 -6.88 1.92 -23.35
C GLY A 21 -7.65 1.61 -22.05
N ALA A 22 -6.92 1.38 -20.96
CA ALA A 22 -7.46 0.92 -19.69
C ALA A 22 -7.22 1.94 -18.57
N SER A 23 -8.09 1.95 -17.56
CA SER A 23 -7.85 2.73 -16.34
C SER A 23 -6.68 2.17 -15.53
N LEU A 24 -6.07 3.03 -14.69
CA LEU A 24 -5.02 2.60 -13.75
C LEU A 24 -5.51 1.49 -12.81
N GLU A 25 -6.77 1.51 -12.39
CA GLU A 25 -7.36 0.45 -11.57
C GLU A 25 -7.34 -0.90 -12.31
N GLN A 26 -7.73 -0.92 -13.59
CA GLN A 26 -7.71 -2.14 -14.41
C GLN A 26 -6.29 -2.65 -14.66
N VAL A 27 -5.33 -1.76 -14.89
CA VAL A 27 -3.91 -2.12 -15.05
C VAL A 27 -3.38 -2.76 -13.76
N CYS A 28 -3.58 -2.12 -12.60
CA CYS A 28 -3.12 -2.64 -11.31
C CYS A 28 -3.76 -3.98 -10.97
N HIS A 29 -5.08 -4.10 -11.17
CA HIS A 29 -5.78 -5.37 -11.01
C HIS A 29 -5.23 -6.45 -11.94
N ARG A 30 -4.90 -6.11 -13.20
CA ARG A 30 -4.34 -7.09 -14.12
C ARG A 30 -2.96 -7.54 -13.65
N LEU A 31 -2.09 -6.62 -13.25
CA LEU A 31 -0.75 -6.91 -12.73
C LEU A 31 -0.78 -7.86 -11.53
N SER A 32 -1.70 -7.66 -10.57
CA SER A 32 -1.86 -8.54 -9.40
C SER A 32 -2.34 -9.96 -9.70
N THR A 33 -2.67 -10.28 -10.97
CA THR A 33 -3.17 -11.60 -11.39
C THR A 33 -2.20 -12.38 -12.30
N LEU A 34 -1.01 -11.85 -12.58
CA LEU A 34 -0.05 -12.46 -13.53
C LEU A 34 0.72 -13.64 -12.92
N GLN A 35 0.01 -14.63 -12.36
CA GLN A 35 0.61 -15.79 -11.67
C GLN A 35 0.39 -17.12 -12.39
N ARG A 36 0.15 -17.08 -13.71
CA ARG A 36 0.00 -18.29 -14.53
C ARG A 36 1.32 -19.10 -14.53
N PRO A 37 1.30 -20.41 -14.27
CA PRO A 37 2.47 -21.28 -14.41
C PRO A 37 3.12 -21.14 -15.80
N GLY A 38 4.46 -21.09 -15.85
CA GLY A 38 5.23 -20.88 -17.08
C GLY A 38 5.27 -19.44 -17.60
N ALA A 39 4.46 -18.52 -17.06
CA ALA A 39 4.40 -17.12 -17.50
C ALA A 39 4.11 -16.17 -16.33
N LYS A 40 4.88 -16.29 -15.25
CA LYS A 40 4.73 -15.42 -14.06
C LYS A 40 5.28 -14.01 -14.32
N GLY A 41 4.54 -13.00 -13.87
CA GLY A 41 5.00 -11.63 -13.70
C GLY A 41 5.49 -11.38 -12.27
N VAL A 42 5.83 -10.13 -11.97
CA VAL A 42 6.12 -9.70 -10.60
C VAL A 42 4.89 -9.97 -9.71
N PRO A 43 5.05 -10.60 -8.53
CA PRO A 43 3.97 -10.73 -7.58
C PRO A 43 3.64 -9.37 -6.99
N PHE A 44 2.46 -8.85 -7.34
CA PHE A 44 1.93 -7.61 -6.79
C PHE A 44 0.78 -7.88 -5.83
N PHE A 45 0.69 -7.08 -4.77
CA PHE A 45 -0.59 -6.79 -4.14
C PHE A 45 -1.25 -5.60 -4.83
N PHE A 46 -2.58 -5.56 -4.79
CA PHE A 46 -3.40 -4.46 -5.27
C PHE A 46 -4.57 -4.22 -4.31
N VAL A 47 -4.79 -2.97 -3.94
CA VAL A 47 -5.93 -2.52 -3.15
C VAL A 47 -6.60 -1.29 -3.74
N ARG A 48 -7.85 -1.08 -3.34
CA ARG A 48 -8.56 0.19 -3.50
C ARG A 48 -9.14 0.62 -2.17
N VAL A 49 -8.89 1.85 -1.77
CA VAL A 49 -9.26 2.43 -0.48
C VAL A 49 -10.08 3.70 -0.70
N ASP A 50 -11.09 3.96 0.13
CA ASP A 50 -11.77 5.25 0.15
C ASP A 50 -11.15 6.23 1.16
N GLN A 51 -11.66 7.46 1.23
CA GLN A 51 -11.13 8.50 2.12
C GLN A 51 -11.31 8.19 3.61
N ALA A 52 -12.25 7.31 3.96
CA ALA A 52 -12.44 6.85 5.33
C ALA A 52 -11.46 5.73 5.71
N GLY A 53 -10.59 5.32 4.78
CA GLY A 53 -9.65 4.20 4.98
C GLY A 53 -10.28 2.83 4.76
N THR A 54 -11.52 2.75 4.24
CA THR A 54 -12.18 1.48 3.95
C THR A 54 -11.57 0.87 2.70
N ILE A 55 -11.00 -0.32 2.84
CA ILE A 55 -10.50 -1.07 1.69
C ILE A 55 -11.70 -1.75 0.98
N THR A 56 -12.04 -1.24 -0.20
CA THR A 56 -13.18 -1.68 -1.02
C THR A 56 -12.83 -2.77 -2.02
N LYS A 57 -11.54 -3.00 -2.29
CA LYS A 57 -11.04 -4.06 -3.18
C LYS A 57 -9.67 -4.54 -2.74
N ARG A 58 -9.41 -5.85 -2.81
CA ARG A 58 -8.17 -6.50 -2.39
C ARG A 58 -7.83 -7.66 -3.32
N HIS A 59 -6.60 -7.69 -3.81
CA HIS A 59 -6.00 -8.84 -4.50
C HIS A 59 -4.53 -8.92 -4.08
N SER A 60 -4.02 -10.11 -3.77
CA SER A 60 -2.60 -10.26 -3.41
C SER A 60 -2.02 -11.50 -4.06
N ALA A 61 -0.89 -11.31 -4.75
CA ALA A 61 0.02 -12.38 -5.15
C ALA A 61 1.30 -12.39 -4.30
N THR A 62 1.38 -11.53 -3.28
CA THR A 62 2.52 -11.38 -2.35
C THR A 62 2.21 -12.02 -1.00
N ARG A 63 3.19 -12.06 -0.10
CA ARG A 63 2.98 -12.46 1.29
C ARG A 63 2.14 -11.46 2.08
N LEU A 64 2.12 -10.18 1.69
CA LEU A 64 1.37 -9.14 2.39
C LEU A 64 -0.11 -9.52 2.52
N GLN A 65 -0.54 -9.68 3.77
CA GLN A 65 -1.92 -9.92 4.13
C GLN A 65 -2.55 -8.60 4.58
N PHE A 66 -3.69 -8.25 3.98
CA PHE A 66 -4.45 -7.09 4.42
C PHE A 66 -5.39 -7.48 5.55
N ALA A 67 -5.46 -6.67 6.60
CA ALA A 67 -6.47 -6.86 7.62
C ALA A 67 -7.87 -6.86 6.98
N ARG A 68 -8.65 -7.90 7.30
CA ARG A 68 -10.05 -8.00 6.86
C ARG A 68 -10.92 -7.00 7.61
N TYR A 69 -10.60 -6.76 8.89
CA TYR A 69 -11.30 -5.87 9.81
C TYR A 69 -10.30 -4.96 10.54
N GLY A 70 -10.74 -3.75 10.88
CA GLY A 70 -9.87 -2.69 11.37
C GLY A 70 -9.19 -1.94 10.22
N GLY A 71 -9.03 -0.62 10.39
CA GLY A 71 -8.39 0.23 9.38
C GLY A 71 -6.95 -0.22 9.09
N ALA A 72 -6.49 0.04 7.86
CA ALA A 72 -5.09 -0.17 7.51
C ALA A 72 -4.17 0.75 8.34
N CYS A 73 -2.87 0.45 8.37
CA CYS A 73 -1.91 1.27 9.10
C CYS A 73 -1.92 2.72 8.57
N PRO A 74 -2.10 3.73 9.44
CA PRO A 74 -2.13 5.14 9.03
C PRO A 74 -0.80 5.64 8.45
N LEU A 75 0.32 4.99 8.75
CA LEU A 75 1.63 5.30 8.15
C LEU A 75 1.75 4.81 6.70
N TRP A 76 0.83 3.96 6.23
CA TRP A 76 0.85 3.49 4.86
C TRP A 76 0.49 4.60 3.88
N ASN A 77 1.29 4.76 2.82
CA ASN A 77 1.16 5.87 1.87
C ASN A 77 -0.17 5.94 1.11
N VAL A 78 -0.97 4.88 1.11
CA VAL A 78 -2.30 4.88 0.48
C VAL A 78 -3.21 5.97 1.04
N HIS A 79 -3.09 6.30 2.33
CA HIS A 79 -3.91 7.32 2.97
C HIS A 79 -3.49 8.74 2.55
N ARG A 80 -2.19 8.97 2.37
CA ARG A 80 -1.65 10.25 1.89
C ARG A 80 -2.00 10.54 0.43
N ALA A 81 -2.38 9.54 -0.36
CA ALA A 81 -2.70 9.73 -1.77
C ALA A 81 -3.83 10.76 -2.01
N PHE A 82 -4.74 10.91 -1.05
CA PHE A 82 -5.83 11.89 -1.12
C PHE A 82 -5.37 13.34 -0.93
N GLU A 83 -4.22 13.56 -0.30
CA GLU A 83 -3.63 14.89 -0.09
C GLU A 83 -3.03 15.46 -1.38
N THR A 84 -2.55 14.59 -2.27
CA THR A 84 -1.96 14.95 -3.56
C THR A 84 -2.65 14.24 -4.72
N PRO A 85 -3.89 14.63 -5.08
CA PRO A 85 -4.67 13.95 -6.10
C PRO A 85 -3.94 13.83 -7.44
N GLY A 86 -4.01 12.65 -8.06
CA GLY A 86 -3.38 12.39 -9.36
C GLY A 86 -1.85 12.22 -9.34
N GLN A 87 -1.17 12.37 -8.20
CA GLN A 87 0.27 12.11 -8.08
C GLN A 87 0.54 10.68 -7.63
N PHE A 88 1.61 10.07 -8.15
CA PHE A 88 2.11 8.80 -7.61
C PHE A 88 2.98 9.05 -6.38
N LEU A 89 2.55 8.51 -5.27
CA LEU A 89 3.35 8.40 -4.05
C LEU A 89 4.09 7.07 -4.05
N ARG A 90 5.30 7.09 -3.48
CA ARG A 90 6.19 5.95 -3.35
C ARG A 90 6.58 5.81 -1.88
N GLN A 91 6.65 4.59 -1.39
CA GLN A 91 7.08 4.30 -0.03
C GLN A 91 7.87 2.99 -0.04
N LEU A 92 9.04 3.02 0.58
CA LEU A 92 9.73 1.81 1.01
C LEU A 92 9.18 1.47 2.38
N ALA A 93 8.53 0.33 2.51
CA ALA A 93 7.81 -0.06 3.73
C ALA A 93 8.36 -1.37 4.28
N GLU A 94 8.45 -1.48 5.60
CA GLU A 94 8.79 -2.72 6.29
C GLU A 94 7.63 -3.15 7.19
N THR A 95 7.13 -4.38 7.00
CA THR A 95 6.08 -4.97 7.84
C THR A 95 6.67 -5.55 9.14
N PRO A 96 5.85 -5.83 10.17
CA PRO A 96 6.35 -6.32 11.46
C PRO A 96 7.13 -7.64 11.37
N ASP A 97 6.86 -8.47 10.36
CA ASP A 97 7.59 -9.71 10.04
C ASP A 97 8.93 -9.47 9.33
N GLY A 98 9.35 -8.21 9.16
CA GLY A 98 10.61 -7.80 8.54
C GLY A 98 10.60 -7.82 7.01
N VAL A 99 9.47 -8.14 6.37
CA VAL A 99 9.39 -8.15 4.91
C VAL A 99 9.33 -6.71 4.38
N ARG A 100 10.14 -6.43 3.36
CA ARG A 100 10.27 -5.10 2.76
C ARG A 100 9.57 -5.01 1.41
N TYR A 101 8.87 -3.90 1.19
CA TYR A 101 8.04 -3.67 0.01
C TYR A 101 8.32 -2.31 -0.63
N LEU A 102 8.22 -2.27 -1.96
CA LEU A 102 7.97 -1.04 -2.70
C LEU A 102 6.44 -0.85 -2.78
N CYS A 103 5.93 0.21 -2.16
CA CYS A 103 4.51 0.56 -2.12
C CYS A 103 4.25 1.81 -2.98
N LEU A 104 3.35 1.69 -3.95
CA LEU A 104 2.85 2.78 -4.77
C LEU A 104 1.42 3.12 -4.36
N ALA A 105 1.11 4.41 -4.32
CA ALA A 105 -0.24 4.88 -4.10
C ALA A 105 -0.57 6.07 -5.02
N ARG A 106 -1.83 6.15 -5.47
CA ARG A 106 -2.33 7.28 -6.25
C ARG A 106 -3.84 7.42 -6.08
N GLU A 107 -4.32 8.64 -5.92
CA GLU A 107 -5.75 8.92 -5.99
C GLU A 107 -6.24 8.82 -7.43
N VAL A 108 -7.39 8.17 -7.60
CA VAL A 108 -8.12 8.02 -8.85
C VAL A 108 -9.56 8.45 -8.64
N ALA A 109 -10.05 9.27 -9.58
CA ALA A 109 -11.42 9.74 -9.60
C ALA A 109 -12.18 9.16 -10.81
N SER A 110 -13.47 8.92 -10.65
CA SER A 110 -14.38 8.53 -11.72
C SER A 110 -15.73 9.23 -11.57
N GLY A 111 -16.40 9.44 -12.70
CA GLY A 111 -17.59 10.30 -12.79
C GLY A 111 -17.22 11.76 -13.04
N GLY A 112 -18.09 12.68 -12.63
CA GLY A 112 -17.99 14.10 -12.99
C GLY A 112 -18.55 14.42 -14.37
N GLY A 113 -18.11 15.53 -14.97
CA GLY A 113 -18.54 16.00 -16.29
C GLY A 113 -19.54 17.18 -16.27
N SER A 114 -19.97 17.62 -15.09
CA SER A 114 -20.72 18.86 -14.92
C SER A 114 -20.47 19.42 -13.51
N PHE A 115 -20.80 20.70 -13.30
CA PHE A 115 -20.59 21.39 -12.02
C PHE A 115 -21.21 20.67 -10.81
N ARG A 116 -22.32 19.94 -11.02
CA ARG A 116 -23.05 19.23 -9.95
C ARG A 116 -22.93 17.71 -10.04
N ALA A 117 -22.15 17.20 -10.98
CA ALA A 117 -22.00 15.76 -11.12
C ALA A 117 -21.21 15.19 -9.92
N PRO A 118 -21.70 14.12 -9.29
CA PRO A 118 -20.97 13.47 -8.21
C PRO A 118 -19.66 12.87 -8.74
N VAL A 119 -18.61 12.97 -7.95
CA VAL A 119 -17.28 12.39 -8.23
C VAL A 119 -16.98 11.34 -7.19
N ARG A 120 -16.66 10.12 -7.64
CA ARG A 120 -16.18 9.05 -6.77
C ARG A 120 -14.66 9.12 -6.72
N ARG A 121 -14.11 9.19 -5.51
CA ARG A 121 -12.66 9.27 -5.27
C ARG A 121 -12.18 8.07 -4.47
N PHE A 122 -11.11 7.47 -4.94
CA PHE A 122 -10.45 6.34 -4.28
C PHE A 122 -8.95 6.50 -4.37
N ALA A 123 -8.21 5.88 -3.46
CA ALA A 123 -6.79 5.64 -3.62
C ALA A 123 -6.59 4.20 -4.09
N ILE A 124 -5.78 4.00 -5.14
CA ILE A 124 -5.25 2.68 -5.48
C ILE A 124 -3.90 2.51 -4.81
N GLY A 125 -3.66 1.31 -4.27
CA GLY A 125 -2.37 0.87 -3.77
C GLY A 125 -1.87 -0.32 -4.57
N LEU A 126 -0.63 -0.29 -5.02
CA LEU A 126 0.04 -1.40 -5.72
C LEU A 126 1.44 -1.56 -5.13
N GLY A 127 1.89 -2.79 -4.87
CA GLY A 127 3.25 -2.98 -4.41
C GLY A 127 3.74 -4.41 -4.52
N CYS A 128 5.05 -4.57 -4.43
CA CYS A 128 5.74 -5.84 -4.52
C CYS A 128 6.86 -5.90 -3.47
N GLU A 129 7.33 -7.12 -3.16
CA GLU A 129 8.52 -7.30 -2.33
C GLU A 129 9.72 -6.60 -2.98
N ILE A 130 10.64 -6.10 -2.16
CA ILE A 130 11.77 -5.27 -2.62
C ILE A 130 12.70 -6.01 -3.59
N SER A 131 12.76 -7.34 -3.50
CA SER A 131 13.48 -8.23 -4.41
C SER A 131 13.04 -8.09 -5.87
N HIS A 132 11.83 -7.57 -6.11
CA HIS A 132 11.28 -7.33 -7.45
C HIS A 132 11.32 -5.86 -7.89
N ALA A 133 11.77 -4.94 -7.03
CA ALA A 133 11.68 -3.51 -7.27
C ALA A 133 12.43 -3.04 -8.53
N SER A 134 13.55 -3.69 -8.88
CA SER A 134 14.33 -3.37 -10.08
C SER A 134 13.56 -3.52 -11.39
N ALA A 135 12.50 -4.34 -11.40
CA ALA A 135 11.61 -4.49 -12.56
C ALA A 135 10.56 -3.38 -12.67
N VAL A 136 10.48 -2.47 -11.70
CA VAL A 136 9.42 -1.46 -11.56
C VAL A 136 10.03 -0.07 -11.65
N ILE A 137 9.60 0.72 -12.64
CA ILE A 137 10.13 2.06 -12.93
C ILE A 137 10.10 3.01 -11.73
N TYR A 138 9.08 2.85 -10.88
CA TYR A 138 8.90 3.68 -9.69
C TYR A 138 9.97 3.48 -8.61
N SER A 139 10.81 2.43 -8.72
CA SER A 139 11.97 2.25 -7.85
C SER A 139 13.15 3.19 -8.20
N ASP A 140 13.14 3.81 -9.38
CA ASP A 140 14.27 4.63 -9.83
C ASP A 140 14.47 5.85 -8.91
N GLY A 141 15.75 6.10 -8.60
CA GLY A 141 16.17 7.18 -7.71
C GLY A 141 15.93 6.91 -6.22
N LEU A 142 15.45 5.73 -5.83
CA LEU A 142 15.37 5.31 -4.43
C LEU A 142 16.63 4.52 -4.04
N ASP A 143 17.19 4.81 -2.86
CA ASP A 143 18.22 3.95 -2.28
C ASP A 143 17.54 2.75 -1.61
N LEU A 144 17.61 1.60 -2.27
CA LEU A 144 17.02 0.35 -1.77
C LEU A 144 17.94 -0.39 -0.78
N SER A 145 19.19 0.07 -0.64
CA SER A 145 20.20 -0.54 0.23
C SER A 145 20.19 0.06 1.63
N ASP A 146 19.77 1.31 1.77
CA ASP A 146 19.59 1.98 3.05
C ASP A 146 18.41 1.40 3.83
N SER A 147 18.69 0.68 4.92
CA SER A 147 17.63 0.14 5.78
C SER A 147 16.83 1.23 6.48
N ALA A 148 17.39 2.43 6.71
CA ALA A 148 16.69 3.54 7.34
C ALA A 148 15.64 4.17 6.42
N ALA A 149 15.73 3.95 5.10
CA ALA A 149 14.75 4.43 4.14
C ALA A 149 13.41 3.67 4.20
N PHE A 150 13.37 2.50 4.87
CA PHE A 150 12.17 1.69 5.00
C PHE A 150 11.35 2.12 6.22
N GLU A 151 10.17 2.69 5.96
CA GLU A 151 9.26 3.12 7.02
C GLU A 151 8.61 1.91 7.71
N PRO A 152 8.70 1.79 9.05
CA PRO A 152 8.12 0.67 9.78
C PRO A 152 6.60 0.82 9.85
N ILE A 153 5.89 0.11 8.97
CA ILE A 153 4.43 0.08 8.96
C ILE A 153 3.89 -1.16 9.66
N GLY A 154 2.59 -1.15 9.96
CA GLY A 154 1.84 -2.33 10.39
C GLY A 154 0.82 -2.75 9.33
N ILE A 155 0.08 -3.83 9.61
CA ILE A 155 -1.11 -4.20 8.82
C ILE A 155 -2.35 -3.45 9.29
N SER A 156 -2.57 -3.43 10.61
CA SER A 156 -3.65 -2.72 11.30
C SER A 156 -3.26 -2.58 12.77
N CYS A 157 -3.57 -1.46 13.41
CA CYS A 157 -3.20 -1.22 14.82
C CYS A 157 -3.67 -2.34 15.75
N ARG A 158 -4.84 -2.94 15.48
CA ARG A 158 -5.44 -4.00 16.32
C ARG A 158 -4.67 -5.32 16.33
N ILE A 159 -3.78 -5.54 15.36
CA ILE A 159 -2.98 -6.77 15.23
C ILE A 159 -1.50 -6.47 15.01
N CYS A 160 -1.07 -5.22 15.21
CA CYS A 160 0.31 -4.82 14.96
C CYS A 160 1.13 -4.99 16.24
N GLU A 161 2.20 -5.78 16.15
CA GLU A 161 3.10 -6.13 17.25
C GLU A 161 4.14 -5.02 17.57
N ARG A 162 4.25 -3.97 16.76
CA ARG A 162 5.23 -2.89 16.97
C ARG A 162 4.90 -2.09 18.24
N ARG A 163 5.75 -2.17 19.27
CA ARG A 163 5.48 -1.54 20.58
C ARG A 163 5.60 -0.01 20.53
N ASP A 164 6.63 0.50 19.85
CA ASP A 164 6.98 1.94 19.84
C ASP A 164 6.39 2.70 18.64
N CYS A 165 5.13 2.44 18.28
CA CYS A 165 4.48 3.11 17.16
C CYS A 165 3.86 4.45 17.58
N HIS A 166 4.51 5.56 17.22
CA HIS A 166 4.05 6.93 17.52
C HIS A 166 2.66 7.28 16.93
N GLN A 167 2.24 6.59 15.87
CA GLN A 167 0.96 6.83 15.18
C GLN A 167 -0.14 5.83 15.57
N ARG A 168 0.12 4.95 16.55
CA ARG A 168 -0.83 3.91 16.95
C ARG A 168 -2.16 4.53 17.40
N SER A 169 -3.24 4.17 16.70
CA SER A 169 -4.57 4.76 16.93
C SER A 169 -5.42 3.97 17.93
N VAL A 170 -5.20 2.66 18.03
CA VAL A 170 -5.92 1.77 18.97
C VAL A 170 -4.97 0.71 19.52
N PRO A 171 -5.24 0.17 20.73
CA PRO A 171 -4.46 -0.93 21.29
C PRO A 171 -4.57 -2.20 20.43
N PRO A 172 -3.50 -3.03 20.36
CA PRO A 172 -3.61 -4.38 19.83
C PRO A 172 -4.58 -5.23 20.67
N LEU A 173 -5.30 -6.16 20.03
CA LEU A 173 -6.33 -6.98 20.70
C LEU A 173 -5.74 -8.09 21.56
N GLU A 174 -4.63 -8.68 21.14
CA GLU A 174 -4.04 -9.88 21.76
C GLU A 174 -2.83 -9.55 22.63
N SER A 175 -2.57 -8.27 22.89
CA SER A 175 -1.45 -7.84 23.73
C SER A 175 -1.90 -7.52 25.15
N GLN A 176 -1.06 -7.86 26.12
CA GLN A 176 -1.17 -7.29 27.46
C GLN A 176 -0.77 -5.80 27.41
N LEU A 177 -1.47 -5.00 28.19
CA LEU A 177 -1.27 -3.55 28.24
C LEU A 177 -1.02 -3.14 29.67
N SER A 178 0.03 -2.37 29.88
CA SER A 178 0.31 -1.72 31.16
C SER A 178 0.03 -0.22 31.06
N VAL A 179 -0.52 0.33 32.15
CA VAL A 179 -0.83 1.76 32.28
C VAL A 179 -0.17 2.25 33.56
N ASP A 180 0.76 3.19 33.40
CA ASP A 180 1.37 3.92 34.50
C ASP A 180 0.67 5.28 34.65
N PRO A 181 -0.13 5.50 35.73
CA PRO A 181 -0.88 6.73 35.91
C PRO A 181 0.01 7.96 36.15
N ASP A 182 1.28 7.77 36.54
CA ASP A 182 2.22 8.85 36.84
C ASP A 182 3.08 9.22 35.62
N ARG A 183 2.97 8.48 34.52
CA ARG A 183 3.74 8.69 33.28
C ARG A 183 2.86 9.14 32.13
N ARG A 184 3.29 10.22 31.46
CA ARG A 184 2.67 10.72 30.23
C ARG A 184 3.56 10.40 29.03
N ALA A 185 3.08 9.52 28.14
CA ALA A 185 3.72 9.20 26.86
C ALA A 185 2.79 9.54 25.68
N THR A 186 3.28 9.36 24.45
CA THR A 186 2.47 9.54 23.22
C THR A 186 1.22 8.66 23.23
N LEU A 187 1.35 7.44 23.77
CA LEU A 187 0.25 6.52 24.02
C LEU A 187 -0.04 6.45 25.53
N PRO A 188 -1.30 6.29 25.94
CA PRO A 188 -1.67 6.21 27.35
C PRO A 188 -1.43 4.81 27.96
N TYR A 189 -0.78 3.91 27.23
CA TYR A 189 -0.46 2.54 27.64
C TYR A 189 0.85 2.11 26.97
N GLU A 190 1.53 1.13 27.57
CA GLU A 190 2.60 0.37 26.93
C GLU A 190 2.07 -0.99 26.47
N VAL A 191 2.63 -1.50 25.37
CA VAL A 191 2.31 -2.83 24.86
C VAL A 191 3.33 -3.80 25.45
N ASP A 192 2.87 -4.65 26.35
CA ASP A 192 3.73 -5.59 27.06
C ASP A 192 4.25 -6.68 26.11
N GLY A 193 5.30 -7.36 26.57
CA GLY A 193 6.17 -8.15 25.71
C GLY A 193 6.10 -9.64 25.79
#